data_AF-A0A2V7LGY6-F1
#
_entry.id   AF-A0A2V7LGY6-F1
#
_cell.length_a   1.000
_cell.length_b   1.000
_cell.length_c   1.000
_cell.angle_alpha   90.00
_cell.angle_beta   90.00
_cell.angle_gamma   90.00
#
_symmetry.space_group_name_H-M   'P 1'
#
loop_
_entity.id
_entity.type
_entity.pdbx_description
1 polymer ?
#
loop_
_entity_poly.entity_id
_entity_poly.type
_entity_poly.pdbx_seq_one_letter_code
_entity_poly.pdbx_strand_id
1 'polypeptide(L)'
;MPWGSETRETLDALRRMARPTEVPYRGYLIRPTPKQQRDSLEWTLEIHIARDRAGERREQLVNARAPTFKTFEEAIAGGVRFGQDIIDGKVPGCSVVEL
;
A
#
# COMPACT_ATOMS: atom_id res chain seq x y z
N MET A 1 11.19 -30.46 21.26
CA MET A 1 11.43 -29.98 19.89
C MET A 1 10.77 -28.61 19.74
N PRO A 2 11.51 -27.53 19.42
CA PRO A 2 10.96 -26.18 19.41
C PRO A 2 10.41 -25.85 18.03
N TRP A 3 9.09 -25.90 17.88
CA TRP A 3 8.38 -25.37 16.70
C TRP A 3 7.68 -24.09 17.14
N GLY A 4 8.23 -22.92 16.79
CA GLY A 4 7.61 -21.65 17.18
C GLY A 4 8.27 -20.38 16.62
N SER A 5 9.54 -20.47 16.20
CA SER A 5 10.30 -19.33 15.67
C SER A 5 10.24 -19.26 14.15
N GLU A 6 10.34 -20.42 13.47
CA GLU A 6 10.48 -20.51 12.01
C GLU A 6 9.25 -19.99 11.24
N THR A 7 8.04 -20.12 11.80
CA THR A 7 6.82 -19.64 11.15
C THR A 7 6.72 -18.12 11.15
N ARG A 8 7.26 -17.43 12.17
CA ARG A 8 7.28 -15.97 12.21
C ARG A 8 8.30 -15.39 11.25
N GLU A 9 9.52 -15.92 11.22
CA GLU A 9 10.56 -15.47 10.29
C GLU A 9 10.20 -15.77 8.84
N THR A 10 9.61 -16.94 8.56
CA THR A 10 9.13 -17.27 7.21
C THR A 10 7.95 -16.42 6.80
N LEU A 11 7.01 -16.11 7.70
CA LEU A 11 5.91 -15.19 7.42
C LEU A 11 6.38 -13.75 7.23
N ASP A 12 7.40 -13.31 7.97
CA ASP A 12 8.02 -11.99 7.82
C ASP A 12 8.82 -11.90 6.52
N ALA A 13 9.53 -12.97 6.15
CA ALA A 13 10.22 -13.10 4.87
C ALA A 13 9.22 -13.13 3.70
N LEU A 14 8.11 -13.86 3.83
CA LEU A 14 7.03 -13.86 2.85
C LEU A 14 6.33 -12.50 2.77
N ARG A 15 6.15 -11.78 3.88
CA ARG A 15 5.68 -10.38 3.88
C ARG A 15 6.70 -9.43 3.23
N ARG A 16 8.01 -9.66 3.40
CA ARG A 16 9.08 -8.93 2.72
C ARG A 16 9.19 -9.26 1.23
N MET A 17 8.81 -10.49 0.83
CA MET A 17 8.89 -10.96 -0.56
C MET A 17 7.57 -10.82 -1.34
N ALA A 18 6.44 -10.72 -0.65
CA ALA A 18 5.14 -10.42 -1.24
C ALA A 18 5.18 -8.98 -1.76
N ARG A 19 5.55 -8.83 -3.04
CA ARG A 19 5.36 -7.58 -3.76
C ARG A 19 3.90 -7.18 -3.55
N PRO A 20 3.61 -5.94 -3.12
CA PRO A 20 2.24 -5.53 -2.89
C PRO A 20 1.45 -5.72 -4.19
N THR A 21 0.48 -6.62 -4.14
CA THR A 21 -0.36 -6.95 -5.28
C THR A 21 -1.07 -5.68 -5.72
N GLU A 22 -0.93 -5.35 -7.00
CA GLU A 22 -1.66 -4.24 -7.60
C GLU A 22 -3.14 -4.58 -7.61
N VAL A 23 -3.95 -3.75 -6.96
CA VAL A 23 -5.40 -3.92 -6.87
C VAL A 23 -6.06 -3.05 -7.94
N PRO A 24 -6.69 -3.63 -8.97
CA PRO A 24 -7.41 -2.85 -9.96
C PRO A 24 -8.67 -2.22 -9.35
N TYR A 25 -8.89 -0.93 -9.62
CA TYR A 25 -10.08 -0.20 -9.19
C TYR A 25 -10.42 0.93 -10.18
N ARG A 26 -11.63 0.89 -10.77
CA ARG A 26 -12.13 1.91 -11.72
C ARG A 26 -11.18 2.26 -12.88
N GLY A 27 -10.41 1.28 -13.36
CA GLY A 27 -9.42 1.47 -14.43
C GLY A 27 -8.07 2.02 -13.95
N TYR A 28 -7.88 2.17 -12.65
CA TYR A 28 -6.60 2.45 -12.00
C TYR A 28 -6.05 1.18 -11.35
N LEU A 29 -4.77 1.18 -11.04
CA LEU A 29 -4.06 0.16 -10.28
C LEU A 29 -3.59 0.79 -8.97
N ILE A 30 -4.03 0.25 -7.83
CA ILE A 30 -3.65 0.69 -6.50
C ILE A 30 -2.61 -0.28 -5.95
N ARG A 31 -1.43 0.22 -5.61
CA ARG A 31 -0.35 -0.57 -5.02
C ARG A 31 0.05 -0.01 -3.66
N PRO A 32 -0.44 -0.60 -2.56
CA PRO A 32 -0.08 -0.19 -1.21
C PRO A 32 1.30 -0.73 -0.84
N THR A 33 2.26 0.15 -0.58
CA THR A 33 3.62 -0.19 -0.15
C THR A 33 3.78 0.20 1.33
N PRO A 34 3.54 -0.74 2.26
CA PRO A 34 3.77 -0.49 3.67
C PRO A 34 5.28 -0.42 3.96
N LYS A 35 5.70 0.61 4.69
CA LYS A 35 7.08 0.82 5.12
C LYS A 35 7.14 0.81 6.63
N GLN A 36 7.92 -0.10 7.20
CA GLN A 36 8.18 -0.07 8.64
C GLN A 36 9.26 0.97 8.96
N GLN A 37 8.97 1.88 9.88
CA GLN A 37 9.94 2.80 10.43
C GLN A 37 10.81 2.05 11.47
N ARG A 38 12.13 2.18 11.37
CA ARG A 38 13.06 1.48 12.26
C ARG A 38 13.00 2.00 13.69
N ASP A 39 12.79 3.31 13.86
CA ASP A 39 12.85 3.98 15.17
C ASP A 39 11.61 3.73 16.04
N SER A 40 10.42 3.75 15.45
CA SER A 40 9.15 3.61 16.19
C SER A 40 8.50 2.22 16.08
N LEU A 41 9.03 1.33 15.23
CA LEU A 41 8.38 0.07 14.82
C LEU A 41 6.99 0.23 14.18
N GLU A 42 6.58 1.48 13.92
CA GLU A 42 5.32 1.84 13.29
C GLU A 42 5.38 1.61 11.77
N TRP A 43 4.25 1.24 11.19
CA TRP A 43 4.12 1.09 9.75
C TRP A 43 3.53 2.36 9.14
N THR A 44 4.28 3.01 8.28
CA THR A 44 3.74 4.00 7.34
C THR A 44 3.31 3.32 6.07
N LEU A 45 2.57 4.07 5.26
CA LEU A 45 2.04 3.57 4.02
C LEU A 45 2.26 4.58 2.89
N GLU A 46 2.89 4.08 1.84
CA GLU A 46 2.92 4.72 0.54
C GLU A 46 1.92 4.01 -0.37
N ILE A 47 1.21 4.75 -1.20
CA ILE A 47 0.31 4.16 -2.19
C ILE A 47 0.73 4.66 -3.55
N HIS A 48 1.03 3.74 -4.44
CA HIS A 48 1.24 4.05 -5.85
C HIS A 48 -0.08 3.84 -6.57
N ILE A 49 -0.63 4.90 -7.15
CA ILE A 49 -1.80 4.82 -8.01
C ILE A 49 -1.30 4.96 -9.43
N ALA A 50 -1.50 3.91 -10.23
CA ALA A 50 -1.13 3.91 -11.63
C ALA A 50 -2.35 3.82 -12.54
N ARG A 51 -2.23 4.32 -13.76
CA ARG A 51 -3.22 4.14 -14.82
C ARG A 51 -2.50 3.91 -16.13
N ASP A 52 -2.96 2.92 -16.87
CA ASP A 52 -2.50 2.66 -18.23
C ASP A 52 -3.43 3.38 -19.21
N ARG A 53 -2.87 4.33 -19.98
CA ARG A 53 -3.61 5.05 -21.02
C ARG A 53 -2.79 5.10 -22.29
N ALA A 54 -3.34 4.54 -23.37
CA ALA A 54 -2.72 4.54 -24.70
C ALA A 54 -1.28 3.96 -24.74
N GLY A 55 -0.97 3.00 -23.87
CA GLY A 55 0.36 2.39 -23.79
C GLY A 55 1.36 3.14 -22.89
N GLU A 56 0.96 4.27 -22.29
CA GLU A 56 1.74 4.98 -21.29
C GLU A 56 1.18 4.68 -19.89
N ARG A 57 2.02 4.12 -19.01
CA ARG A 57 1.69 3.93 -17.60
C ARG A 57 2.08 5.18 -16.83
N ARG A 58 1.09 5.92 -16.35
CA ARG A 58 1.31 7.04 -15.42
C ARG A 58 1.15 6.54 -14.00
N GLU A 59 2.06 6.91 -13.12
CA GLU A 59 2.02 6.56 -11.71
C GLU A 59 2.18 7.81 -10.85
N GLN A 60 1.36 7.89 -9.80
CA GLN A 60 1.45 8.92 -8.77
C GLN A 60 1.65 8.25 -7.42
N LEU A 61 2.71 8.69 -6.73
CA LEU A 61 2.96 8.32 -5.34
C LEU A 61 2.12 9.22 -4.43
N VAL A 62 1.33 8.60 -3.56
CA VAL A 62 0.60 9.29 -2.51
C VAL A 62 1.06 8.77 -1.16
N ASN A 63 1.62 9.68 -0.36
CA ASN A 63 1.99 9.39 1.01
C ASN A 63 0.77 9.53 1.92
N ALA A 64 0.33 8.45 2.55
CA ALA A 64 -0.68 8.54 3.59
C ALA A 64 -0.01 9.16 4.83
N ARG A 65 -0.21 10.48 5.03
CA ARG A 65 0.42 11.22 6.15
C ARG A 65 -0.04 10.74 7.53
N ALA A 66 -1.18 10.06 7.61
CA ALA A 66 -1.71 9.39 8.79
C ALA A 66 -2.84 8.43 8.32
N PRO A 67 -3.07 7.28 8.97
CA PRO A 67 -2.51 6.80 10.23
C PRO A 67 -1.26 5.92 10.09
N THR A 68 -0.49 5.79 11.19
CA THR A 68 0.48 4.70 11.37
C THR A 68 -0.24 3.41 11.77
N PHE A 69 0.18 2.27 11.22
CA PHE A 69 -0.46 0.98 11.46
C PHE A 69 0.38 0.10 12.39
N LYS A 70 -0.30 -0.76 13.17
CA LYS A 70 0.36 -1.71 14.08
C LYS A 70 0.79 -2.99 13.36
N THR A 71 0.11 -3.33 12.26
CA THR A 71 0.39 -4.55 11.49
C THR A 71 0.46 -4.28 9.99
N PHE A 72 1.21 -5.14 9.28
CA PHE A 72 1.31 -5.12 7.82
C PHE A 72 -0.06 -5.29 7.15
N GLU A 73 -0.91 -6.18 7.66
CA GLU A 73 -2.23 -6.45 7.08
C GLU A 73 -3.17 -5.24 7.20
N GLU A 74 -3.16 -4.55 8.34
CA GLU A 74 -3.88 -3.29 8.50
C GLU A 74 -3.37 -2.21 7.55
N ALA A 75 -2.05 -2.12 7.34
CA ALA A 75 -1.46 -1.17 6.42
C ALA A 75 -1.88 -1.44 4.96
N ILE A 76 -1.90 -2.71 4.53
CA ILE A 76 -2.37 -3.09 3.20
C ILE A 76 -3.86 -2.77 3.03
N ALA A 77 -4.70 -3.23 3.97
CA ALA A 77 -6.15 -3.01 3.89
C ALA A 77 -6.51 -1.52 3.94
N GLY A 78 -5.87 -0.77 4.84
CA GLY A 78 -5.99 0.68 4.93
C GLY A 78 -5.53 1.38 3.65
N GLY A 79 -4.48 0.87 3.02
CA GLY A 79 -3.92 1.46 1.81
C GLY A 79 -4.74 1.25 0.56
N VAL A 80 -5.32 0.07 0.39
CA VAL A 80 -6.30 -0.16 -0.68
C VAL A 80 -7.48 0.78 -0.52
N ARG A 81 -8.03 0.89 0.69
CA ARG A 81 -9.19 1.75 0.98
C ARG A 81 -8.88 3.23 0.76
N PHE A 82 -7.72 3.71 1.24
CA PHE A 82 -7.30 5.09 1.00
C PHE A 82 -7.06 5.38 -0.49
N GLY A 83 -6.46 4.43 -1.22
CA GLY A 83 -6.33 4.54 -2.69
C GLY A 83 -7.69 4.66 -3.40
N GLN A 84 -8.68 3.87 -2.97
CA GLN A 84 -10.05 3.95 -3.49
C GLN A 84 -10.69 5.30 -3.17
N ASP A 85 -10.52 5.82 -1.95
CA ASP A 85 -11.06 7.11 -1.54
C ASP A 85 -10.42 8.28 -2.31
N ILE A 86 -9.13 8.20 -2.68
CA ILE A 86 -8.48 9.17 -3.58
C ILE A 86 -9.11 9.11 -4.98
N ILE A 87 -9.29 7.91 -5.54
CA ILE A 87 -9.88 7.73 -6.87
C ILE A 87 -11.35 8.20 -6.90
N ASP A 88 -12.08 8.00 -5.80
CA ASP A 88 -13.45 8.50 -5.62
C ASP A 88 -13.50 10.02 -5.34
N GLY A 89 -12.35 10.70 -5.18
CA GLY A 89 -12.29 12.14 -4.91
C GLY A 89 -12.69 12.55 -3.48
N LYS A 90 -12.68 11.61 -2.53
CA LYS A 90 -13.05 11.85 -1.12
C LYS A 90 -11.90 12.39 -0.28
N VAL A 91 -10.67 12.33 -0.78
CA VAL A 91 -9.48 12.83 -0.08
C VAL A 91 -9.17 14.26 -0.55
N PRO A 92 -9.43 15.29 0.27
CA PRO A 92 -9.20 16.67 -0.12
C PRO A 92 -7.70 16.92 -0.39
N GLY A 93 -7.41 17.59 -1.50
CA GLY A 93 -6.03 17.90 -1.92
C GLY A 93 -5.27 16.75 -2.59
N CYS A 94 -5.90 15.58 -2.76
CA CYS A 94 -5.36 14.47 -3.57
C CYS A 94 -6.30 14.19 -4.74
N SER A 95 -5.82 14.38 -5.96
CA SER A 95 -6.54 13.99 -7.19
C SER A 95 -5.62 13.17 -8.09
N VAL A 96 -6.20 12.15 -8.71
CA VAL A 96 -5.54 11.25 -9.68
C VAL A 96 -6.27 11.25 -11.03
N VAL A 97 -7.15 12.24 -11.25
CA VAL A 97 -7.93 12.38 -12.49
C VAL A 97 -7.03 12.67 -13.70
N GLU A 98 -5.85 13.26 -13.47
CA GLU A 98 -4.89 13.62 -14.51
C GLU A 98 -3.95 12.47 -14.94
N LEU A 99 -4.04 11.30 -14.27
CA LEU A 99 -3.43 10.05 -14.72
C LEU A 99 -4.22 9.45 -15.89
#